data_AF-A0A7K4CUN7-F1
#
_entry.id   AF-A0A7K4CUN7-F1
#
_cell.length_a   1.000
_cell.length_b   1.000
_cell.length_c   1.000
_cell.angle_alpha   90.00
_cell.angle_beta   90.00
_cell.angle_gamma   90.00
#
_symmetry.space_group_name_H-M   'P 1'
#
loop_
_entity.id
_entity.type
_entity.pdbx_description
1 polymer ?
#
loop_
_entity_poly.entity_id
_entity_poly.type
_entity_poly.pdbx_seq_one_letter_code
_entity_poly.pdbx_strand_id
1 'polypeptide(L)' 'MLLGDNGIAMLRAIRFGPVDVETIQALSGLPKACIEGRLPVLAELDMIKEAPEGFLLKQAGIDFLDAVGSNL' A
#
# COMPACT_ATOMS: atom_id res chain seq x y z
N MET A 1 14.86 7.36 -1.12
CA MET A 1 13.77 6.39 -1.41
C MET A 1 12.53 6.89 -0.68
N LEU A 2 11.50 7.37 -1.40
CA LEU A 2 10.42 8.18 -0.80
C LEU A 2 9.41 7.39 0.07
N LEU A 3 9.20 6.09 -0.18
CA LEU A 3 8.24 5.28 0.59
C LEU A 3 8.82 4.64 1.87
N GLY A 4 10.12 4.35 1.89
CA GLY A 4 10.73 3.48 2.93
C GLY A 4 10.10 2.08 3.00
N ASP A 5 10.58 1.27 3.94
CA ASP A 5 10.15 -0.15 4.07
C ASP A 5 8.66 -0.28 4.40
N ASN A 6 8.13 0.65 5.18
CA ASN A 6 6.74 0.60 5.58
C ASN A 6 5.78 0.91 4.42
N GLY A 7 6.15 1.83 3.52
CA GLY A 7 5.36 2.09 2.32
C GLY A 7 5.36 0.86 1.40
N ILE A 8 6.50 0.19 1.25
CA ILE A 8 6.59 -1.07 0.48
C ILE A 8 5.70 -2.14 1.11
N ALA A 9 5.75 -2.30 2.43
CA ALA A 9 4.92 -3.27 3.14
C ALA A 9 3.42 -3.02 2.94
N MET A 10 2.98 -1.75 2.96
CA MET A 10 1.59 -1.39 2.66
C MET A 10 1.20 -1.71 1.22
N LEU A 11 2.03 -1.36 0.23
CA LEU A 11 1.74 -1.69 -1.16
C LEU A 11 1.64 -3.22 -1.36
N ARG A 12 2.52 -4.01 -0.73
CA ARG A 12 2.42 -5.48 -0.76
C ARG A 12 1.11 -5.98 -0.15
N ALA A 13 0.67 -5.41 0.96
CA ALA A 13 -0.60 -5.76 1.59
C ALA A 13 -1.81 -5.49 0.69
N ILE A 14 -1.74 -4.46 -0.16
CA ILE A 14 -2.82 -4.04 -1.08
C ILE A 14 -2.78 -4.81 -2.42
N ARG A 15 -1.75 -5.62 -2.68
CA ARG A 15 -1.46 -6.19 -4.00
C ARG A 15 -2.57 -7.08 -4.58
N PHE A 16 -3.28 -7.81 -3.74
CA PHE A 16 -4.17 -8.89 -4.18
C PHE A 16 -5.65 -8.50 -4.27
N GLY A 17 -5.98 -7.22 -4.08
CA GLY A 17 -7.34 -6.72 -4.22
C GLY A 17 -7.64 -5.58 -3.27
N PRO A 18 -8.91 -5.15 -3.23
CA PRO A 18 -9.35 -4.15 -2.27
C PRO A 18 -9.16 -4.68 -0.85
N VAL A 19 -8.47 -3.91 -0.02
CA VAL A 19 -8.22 -4.27 1.39
C VAL A 19 -8.52 -3.10 2.30
N ASP A 20 -9.19 -3.36 3.40
CA ASP A 20 -9.45 -2.37 4.45
C ASP A 20 -8.21 -2.14 5.33
N VAL A 21 -8.30 -1.15 6.24
CA VAL A 21 -7.19 -0.77 7.12
C VAL A 21 -6.79 -1.93 8.03
N GLU A 22 -7.76 -2.69 8.52
CA GLU A 22 -7.59 -3.85 9.38
C GLU A 22 -6.82 -4.98 8.67
N THR A 23 -7.13 -5.23 7.40
CA THR A 23 -6.42 -6.19 6.55
C THR A 23 -5.03 -5.71 6.22
N ILE A 24 -4.85 -4.42 5.89
CA ILE A 24 -3.52 -3.83 5.69
C ILE A 24 -2.69 -3.99 6.97
N GLN A 25 -3.27 -3.78 8.14
CA GLN A 25 -2.60 -3.97 9.43
C GLN A 25 -2.17 -5.43 9.64
N ALA A 26 -3.05 -6.38 9.38
CA ALA A 26 -2.75 -7.81 9.53
C ALA A 26 -1.62 -8.27 8.60
N LEU A 27 -1.61 -7.79 7.35
CA LEU A 27 -0.65 -8.22 6.32
C LEU A 27 0.69 -7.46 6.37
N SER A 28 0.68 -6.17 6.69
CA SER A 28 1.90 -5.35 6.73
C SER A 28 2.61 -5.39 8.09
N GLY A 29 1.92 -5.81 9.16
CA GLY A 29 2.44 -5.76 10.53
C GLY A 29 2.61 -4.34 11.08
N LEU A 30 2.07 -3.33 10.39
CA LEU A 30 2.22 -1.93 10.78
C LEU A 30 1.13 -1.49 11.77
N PRO A 31 1.43 -0.59 12.72
CA PRO A 31 0.41 0.02 13.56
C PRO A 31 -0.62 0.80 12.73
N LYS A 32 -1.90 0.79 13.14
CA LYS A 32 -2.99 1.50 12.46
C LYS A 32 -2.66 2.99 12.19
N ALA A 33 -2.12 3.72 13.17
CA ALA A 33 -1.71 5.11 12.99
C ALA A 33 -0.64 5.29 11.89
N CYS A 34 0.22 4.29 11.70
CA CYS A 34 1.24 4.27 10.66
C CYS A 34 0.64 4.07 9.26
N ILE A 35 -0.45 3.32 9.17
CA ILE A 35 -1.20 3.04 7.94
C ILE A 35 -2.00 4.28 7.56
N GLU A 36 -2.80 4.80 8.49
CA GLU A 36 -3.63 5.99 8.29
C GLU A 36 -2.80 7.22 7.89
N GLY A 37 -1.60 7.39 8.46
CA GLY A 37 -0.69 8.48 8.08
C GLY A 37 -0.06 8.33 6.69
N ARG A 38 -0.08 7.13 6.09
CA ARG A 38 0.56 6.85 4.80
C ARG A 38 -0.42 6.66 3.65
N LEU A 39 -1.66 6.25 3.92
CA LEU A 39 -2.69 6.13 2.88
C LEU A 39 -2.82 7.41 2.04
N PRO A 40 -2.89 8.63 2.64
CA PRO A 40 -2.93 9.87 1.86
C PRO A 40 -1.69 10.05 0.98
N VAL A 41 -0.50 9.74 1.49
CA VAL A 41 0.76 9.87 0.74
C VAL A 41 0.80 8.91 -0.45
N LEU A 42 0.39 7.65 -0.26
CA LEU A 42 0.33 6.68 -1.35
C LEU A 42 -0.71 7.07 -2.41
N ALA A 43 -1.81 7.69 -2.00
CA ALA A 43 -2.83 8.23 -2.91
C ALA A 43 -2.30 9.47 -3.66
N GLU A 44 -1.61 10.39 -2.99
CA GLU A 44 -0.96 11.55 -3.61
C GLU A 44 0.12 11.15 -4.63
N LEU A 45 0.81 10.04 -4.39
CA LEU A 45 1.78 9.45 -5.33
C LEU A 45 1.14 8.63 -6.45
N ASP A 46 -0.19 8.61 -6.54
CA ASP A 46 -0.97 7.87 -7.54
C ASP A 46 -0.78 6.35 -7.51
N MET A 47 -0.30 5.80 -6.39
CA MET A 47 0.02 4.37 -6.23
C MET A 47 -1.18 3.54 -5.78
N ILE A 48 -2.15 4.16 -5.11
CA ILE A 48 -3.38 3.52 -4.66
C ILE A 48 -4.59 4.39 -4.99
N LYS A 49 -5.78 3.79 -4.92
CA LYS A 49 -7.07 4.47 -4.93
C LYS A 49 -7.99 3.88 -3.87
N GLU A 50 -8.87 4.71 -3.33
CA GLU A 50 -9.96 4.26 -2.47
C GLU A 50 -11.10 3.70 -3.32
N ALA A 51 -11.74 2.64 -2.83
CA ALA A 51 -12.88 1.94 -3.38
C ALA A 51 -13.87 1.61 -2.24
N PRO A 52 -15.15 1.30 -2.53
CA PRO A 52 -16.14 1.04 -1.50
C PRO A 52 -15.72 -0.06 -0.50
N GLU A 53 -15.00 -1.06 -0.99
CA GLU A 53 -14.51 -2.20 -0.25
C GLU A 53 -13.05 -2.06 0.29
N GLY A 54 -12.45 -0.87 0.21
CA GLY A 54 -11.12 -0.59 0.76
C GLY A 54 -10.17 0.08 -0.23
N PHE A 55 -8.88 -0.27 -0.17
CA PHE A 55 -7.84 0.33 -1.01
C PHE A 55 -7.37 -0.61 -2.10
N LEU A 56 -7.23 -0.07 -3.31
CA LEU A 56 -6.76 -0.78 -4.49
C LEU A 56 -5.43 -0.21 -4.98
N LEU A 57 -4.55 -1.10 -5.42
CA LEU A 57 -3.31 -0.72 -6.08
C LEU A 57 -3.60 -0.18 -7.49
N LYS A 58 -2.89 0.89 -7.86
CA LYS A 58 -2.84 1.43 -9.22
C LYS A 58 -1.59 0.91 -9.94
N GLN A 59 -1.56 1.05 -11.26
CA GLN A 59 -0.42 0.61 -12.07
C GLN A 59 0.91 1.20 -11.57
N ALA A 60 0.93 2.48 -11.19
CA ALA A 60 2.13 3.13 -10.65
C ALA A 60 2.69 2.43 -9.39
N GLY A 61 1.83 1.91 -8.52
CA GLY A 61 2.27 1.15 -7.35
C GLY A 61 2.74 -0.27 -7.69
N ILE A 62 2.17 -0.89 -8.74
CA ILE A 62 2.63 -2.18 -9.26
C ILE A 62 4.02 -2.02 -9.86
N ASP A 63 4.19 -1.06 -10.76
CA ASP A 63 5.47 -0.75 -11.42
C ASP A 63 6.56 -0.45 -10.38
N PHE A 64 6.19 0.26 -9.31
CA PHE A 64 7.10 0.52 -8.20
C PHE A 64 7.53 -0.78 -7.49
N LEU A 65 6.60 -1.67 -7.14
CA LEU A 65 6.92 -2.95 -6.49
C LEU A 65 7.80 -3.84 -7.37
N ASP A 66 7.56 -3.85 -8.68
CA ASP A 66 8.39 -4.56 -9.65
C ASP A 66 9.80 -3.98 -9.70
N ALA A 67 9.94 -2.65 -9.75
CA ALA A 67 11.23 -1.97 -9.79
C ALA A 67 12.08 -2.19 -8.52
N VAL A 68 11.44 -2.32 -7.35
CA VAL A 68 12.15 -2.61 -6.09
C VAL A 68 12.37 -4.10 -5.85
N GLY A 69 12.18 -4.96 -6.85
CA GLY A 69 12.41 -6.41 -6.74
C GLY A 69 11.51 -7.11 -5.71
N SER A 70 10.37 -6.50 -5.38
CA SER A 70 9.49 -6.90 -4.29
C SER A 70 8.43 -7.92 -4.70
N ASN A 71 8.73 -8.75 -5.70
CA ASN A 71 7.86 -9.81 -6.21
C ASN A 71 7.88 -11.10 -5.37
N LEU A 72 8.51 -11.08 -4.20
CA LEU A 72 8.58 -12.17 -3.22
C LEU A 72 7.68 -11.89 -2.02
#